data_AF-A0A2V8S5B6-F1
#
_entry.id   AF-A0A2V8S5B6-F1
#
_cell.length_a   1.000
_cell.length_b   1.000
_cell.length_c   1.000
_cell.angle_alpha   90.00
_cell.angle_beta   90.00
_cell.angle_gamma   90.00
#
_symmetry.space_group_name_H-M   'P 1'
#
loop_
_entity.id
_entity.type
_entity.pdbx_description
1 polymer ?
#
loop_
_entity_poly.entity_id
_entity_poly.type
_entity_poly.pdbx_seq_one_letter_code
_entity_poly.pdbx_strand_id
1 'polypeptide(L)'
;MSSVAEANFERDLAAHLRANYASSIVRLPHVGDVTVQDLVEDNLQRLVRIGIAKARRYELTRQSSIAGFVAIMFSAAPNFDDHRLCEVLLGDEEKSPDDRADEIANVLS
;
A
#
# COMPACT_ATOMS: atom_id res chain seq x y z
N MET A 1 -0.88 -15.85 11.36
CA MET A 1 -2.26 -15.76 10.84
C MET A 1 -2.53 -16.97 9.98
N SER A 2 -3.78 -17.48 9.93
CA SER A 2 -4.13 -18.55 8.99
C SER A 2 -3.99 -18.04 7.55
N SER A 3 -3.47 -18.88 6.64
CA SER A 3 -3.35 -18.58 5.20
C SER A 3 -4.66 -18.05 4.58
N VAL A 4 -5.81 -18.47 5.11
CA VAL A 4 -7.13 -18.00 4.66
C VAL A 4 -7.41 -16.55 5.06
N ALA A 5 -7.00 -16.11 6.25
CA ALA A 5 -7.24 -14.75 6.71
C ALA A 5 -6.41 -13.74 5.92
N GLU A 6 -5.19 -14.11 5.55
CA GLU A 6 -4.31 -13.28 4.72
C GLU A 6 -4.83 -13.17 3.28
N ALA A 7 -5.27 -14.28 2.69
CA ALA A 7 -5.90 -14.27 1.37
C ALA A 7 -7.18 -13.42 1.32
N ASN A 8 -8.01 -13.48 2.37
CA ASN A 8 -9.19 -12.62 2.48
C ASN A 8 -8.79 -11.14 2.55
N PHE A 9 -7.79 -10.79 3.35
CA PHE A 9 -7.32 -9.42 3.46
C PHE A 9 -6.76 -8.88 2.13
N GLU A 10 -5.96 -9.67 1.40
CA GLU A 10 -5.46 -9.29 0.07
C GLU A 10 -6.60 -8.96 -0.91
N ARG A 11 -7.61 -9.82 -0.95
CA ARG A 11 -8.78 -9.65 -1.83
C ARG A 11 -9.60 -8.42 -1.44
N ASP A 12 -9.85 -8.25 -0.15
CA ASP A 12 -10.66 -7.15 0.35
C ASP A 12 -9.93 -5.80 0.13
N LEU A 13 -8.61 -5.77 0.28
CA LEU A 13 -7.78 -4.61 -0.05
C LEU A 13 -7.76 -4.31 -1.55
N ALA A 14 -7.65 -5.32 -2.42
CA ALA A 14 -7.76 -5.13 -3.87
C ALA A 14 -9.12 -4.52 -4.25
N ALA A 15 -10.21 -5.05 -3.70
CA ALA A 15 -11.55 -4.51 -3.91
C ALA A 15 -11.67 -3.05 -3.41
N HIS A 16 -11.09 -2.76 -2.23
CA HIS A 16 -11.06 -1.41 -1.68
C HIS A 16 -10.30 -0.43 -2.59
N LEU A 17 -9.13 -0.82 -3.12
CA LEU A 17 -8.34 0.02 -4.02
C LEU A 17 -9.11 0.31 -5.32
N ARG A 18 -9.74 -0.71 -5.91
CA ARG A 18 -10.53 -0.52 -7.12
C ARG A 18 -11.73 0.39 -6.91
N ALA A 19 -12.39 0.30 -5.76
CA ALA A 19 -13.53 1.16 -5.44
C ALA A 19 -13.15 2.62 -5.18
N ASN A 20 -12.03 2.88 -4.49
CA ASN A 20 -11.71 4.22 -3.96
C ASN A 20 -10.61 4.94 -4.73
N TYR A 21 -9.77 4.21 -5.47
CA TYR A 21 -8.62 4.73 -6.20
C TYR A 21 -8.70 4.39 -7.70
N ALA A 22 -9.91 4.22 -8.24
CA ALA A 22 -10.17 3.77 -9.61
C ALA A 22 -9.39 4.57 -10.67
N SER A 23 -9.26 5.89 -10.49
CA SER A 23 -8.57 6.81 -11.42
C SER A 23 -7.06 6.94 -11.19
N SER A 24 -6.50 6.34 -10.13
CA SER A 24 -5.07 6.37 -9.88
C SER A 24 -4.31 5.68 -11.01
N ILE A 25 -3.24 6.33 -11.48
CA ILE A 25 -2.40 5.81 -12.56
C ILE A 25 -1.31 4.92 -11.97
N VAL A 26 -1.21 3.71 -12.51
CA VAL A 26 -0.16 2.74 -12.24
C VAL A 26 0.64 2.52 -13.51
N ARG A 27 1.97 2.55 -13.38
CA ARG A 27 2.87 2.28 -14.50
C ARG A 27 3.32 0.82 -14.48
N LEU A 28 2.92 0.06 -15.49
CA LEU A 28 3.33 -1.33 -15.67
C LEU A 28 4.48 -1.44 -16.68
N PRO A 29 5.49 -2.30 -16.42
CA PRO A 29 6.50 -2.63 -17.42
C PRO A 29 5.84 -3.17 -18.69
N HIS A 30 6.30 -2.72 -19.86
CA HIS A 30 5.85 -3.16 -21.20
C HIS A 30 4.41 -2.81 -21.61
N VAL A 31 3.55 -2.38 -20.68
CA VAL A 31 2.17 -1.94 -20.99
C VAL A 31 2.09 -0.40 -20.99
N GLY A 32 2.79 0.26 -20.08
CA GLY A 32 2.70 1.71 -19.88
C GLY A 32 1.76 2.08 -18.74
N ASP A 33 1.13 3.24 -18.87
CA ASP A 33 0.31 3.83 -17.82
C ASP A 33 -1.12 3.31 -17.93
N VAL A 34 -1.65 2.73 -16.85
CA VAL A 34 -3.01 2.19 -16.76
C VAL A 34 -3.66 2.70 -15.48
N THR A 35 -4.98 2.82 -15.46
CA THR A 35 -5.69 3.17 -14.22
C THR A 35 -5.87 1.94 -13.34
N VAL A 36 -6.10 2.14 -12.03
CA VAL A 36 -6.52 1.04 -11.15
C VAL A 36 -7.80 0.41 -11.63
N GLN A 37 -8.73 1.16 -12.23
CA GLN A 37 -9.95 0.59 -12.81
C GLN A 37 -9.64 -0.43 -13.92
N ASP A 38 -8.67 -0.10 -14.79
CA ASP A 38 -8.35 -0.89 -15.99
C ASP A 38 -7.35 -2.04 -15.74
N LEU A 39 -6.74 -2.08 -14.55
CA LEU A 39 -5.83 -3.16 -14.18
C LEU A 39 -6.55 -4.52 -14.20
N VAL A 40 -5.98 -5.50 -14.89
CA VAL A 40 -6.43 -6.90 -14.77
C VAL A 40 -6.30 -7.33 -13.31
N GLU A 41 -7.25 -8.13 -12.84
CA GLU A 41 -7.35 -8.57 -11.44
C GLU A 41 -6.03 -9.16 -10.91
N ASP A 42 -5.40 -10.06 -11.66
CA ASP A 42 -4.11 -10.67 -11.28
C ASP A 42 -3.00 -9.63 -11.08
N ASN A 43 -2.98 -8.56 -11.88
CA ASN A 43 -2.00 -7.48 -11.73
C ASN A 43 -2.29 -6.66 -10.48
N LEU A 44 -3.55 -6.32 -10.20
CA LEU A 44 -3.90 -5.59 -8.98
C LEU A 44 -3.55 -6.42 -7.73
N GLN A 45 -3.90 -7.71 -7.71
CA GLN A 45 -3.54 -8.60 -6.60
C GLN A 45 -2.03 -8.69 -6.41
N ARG A 46 -1.26 -8.77 -7.50
CA ARG A 46 0.21 -8.78 -7.43
C ARG A 46 0.74 -7.48 -6.80
N LEU A 47 0.22 -6.33 -7.20
CA LEU A 47 0.62 -5.03 -6.65
C LEU A 47 0.24 -4.90 -5.18
N VAL A 48 -0.94 -5.37 -4.78
CA VAL A 48 -1.38 -5.44 -3.39
C VAL A 48 -0.41 -6.29 -2.56
N ARG A 49 -0.04 -7.49 -3.03
CA ARG A 49 0.95 -8.35 -2.35
C ARG A 49 2.30 -7.66 -2.18
N ILE A 50 2.78 -6.97 -3.23
CA ILE A 50 4.02 -6.20 -3.17
C ILE A 50 3.90 -5.11 -2.09
N GLY A 51 2.80 -4.35 -2.09
CA GLY A 51 2.58 -3.28 -1.11
C GLY A 51 2.49 -3.81 0.32
N ILE A 52 1.77 -4.92 0.55
CA ILE A 52 1.73 -5.60 1.85
C ILE A 52 3.14 -6.02 2.26
N ALA A 53 3.92 -6.63 1.37
CA ALA A 53 5.29 -7.04 1.68
C ALA A 53 6.17 -5.84 2.04
N LYS A 54 6.03 -4.69 1.35
CA LYS A 54 6.74 -3.44 1.71
C LYS A 54 6.32 -2.93 3.08
N ALA A 55 5.01 -2.85 3.35
CA ALA A 55 4.48 -2.47 4.67
C ALA A 55 5.04 -3.36 5.79
N ARG A 56 5.15 -4.67 5.57
CA ARG A 56 5.74 -5.60 6.54
C ARG A 56 7.24 -5.38 6.80
N ARG A 57 7.99 -4.79 5.86
CA ARG A 57 9.41 -4.41 6.09
C ARG A 57 9.55 -3.29 7.12
N TYR A 58 8.50 -2.48 7.28
CA TYR A 58 8.37 -1.48 8.33
C TYR A 58 7.65 -2.02 9.57
N GLU A 59 7.56 -3.35 9.70
CA GLU A 59 6.97 -4.04 10.85
C GLU A 59 5.50 -3.72 11.13
N LEU A 60 4.77 -3.15 10.15
CA LEU A 60 3.35 -2.86 10.30
C LEU A 60 2.57 -4.14 10.57
N THR A 61 1.72 -4.15 11.60
CA THR A 61 0.98 -5.33 12.04
C THR A 61 -0.51 -5.22 11.81
N ARG A 62 -1.08 -4.02 11.99
CA ARG A 62 -2.51 -3.74 11.86
C ARG A 62 -2.91 -3.71 10.39
N GLN A 63 -4.00 -4.40 10.06
CA GLN A 63 -4.55 -4.40 8.70
C GLN A 63 -4.89 -3.00 8.19
N SER A 64 -5.38 -2.11 9.07
CA SER A 64 -5.67 -0.71 8.73
C SER A 64 -4.41 0.07 8.34
N SER A 65 -3.33 -0.06 9.11
CA SER A 65 -2.06 0.64 8.84
C SER A 65 -1.40 0.11 7.56
N ILE A 66 -1.49 -1.20 7.31
CA ILE A 66 -1.04 -1.78 6.04
C ILE A 66 -1.88 -1.30 4.86
N ALA A 67 -3.21 -1.29 5.00
CA ALA A 67 -4.10 -0.78 3.95
C ALA A 67 -3.83 0.69 3.63
N GLY A 68 -3.61 1.53 4.66
CA GLY A 68 -3.22 2.93 4.50
C GLY A 68 -1.87 3.08 3.78
N PHE A 69 -0.85 2.34 4.20
CA PHE A 69 0.45 2.32 3.53
C PHE A 69 0.32 1.95 2.05
N VAL A 70 -0.43 0.88 1.74
CA VAL A 70 -0.66 0.44 0.37
C VAL A 70 -1.45 1.49 -0.41
N ALA A 71 -2.48 2.10 0.17
CA ALA A 71 -3.25 3.16 -0.48
C ALA A 71 -2.37 4.36 -0.89
N ILE A 72 -1.42 4.77 -0.05
CA ILE A 72 -0.44 5.82 -0.36
C ILE A 72 0.41 5.45 -1.59
N MET A 73 0.77 4.17 -1.76
CA MET A 73 1.50 3.73 -2.95
C MET A 73 0.72 3.98 -4.26
N PHE A 74 -0.62 3.95 -4.21
CA PHE A 74 -1.49 4.19 -5.36
C PHE A 74 -1.91 5.65 -5.52
N SER A 75 -1.98 6.43 -4.43
CA SER A 75 -2.38 7.84 -4.49
C SER A 75 -1.21 8.79 -4.70
N ALA A 76 -0.05 8.51 -4.10
CA ALA A 76 1.13 9.38 -4.14
C ALA A 76 2.21 8.85 -5.08
N ALA A 77 2.84 7.72 -4.72
CA ALA A 77 3.86 7.08 -5.55
C ALA A 77 4.15 5.64 -5.07
N PRO A 78 4.40 4.67 -5.97
CA PRO A 78 4.70 3.27 -5.60
C PRO A 78 5.92 3.08 -4.69
N ASN A 79 6.79 4.09 -4.63
CA ASN A 79 8.03 4.11 -3.86
C ASN A 79 8.11 5.35 -2.96
N PHE A 80 6.97 5.86 -2.49
CA PHE A 80 6.93 7.02 -1.58
C PHE A 80 7.81 6.80 -0.33
N ASP A 81 7.93 5.56 0.12
CA ASP A 81 8.72 5.11 1.26
C ASP A 81 10.24 5.26 1.05
N ASP A 82 10.71 5.39 -0.19
CA ASP A 82 12.10 5.73 -0.51
C ASP A 82 12.38 7.24 -0.38
N HIS A 83 11.34 8.07 -0.22
CA HIS A 83 11.53 9.50 -0.01
C HIS A 83 12.06 9.74 1.41
N ARG A 84 13.17 10.49 1.54
CA ARG A 84 13.87 10.72 2.81
C ARG A 84 12.98 11.08 4.00
N LEU A 85 11.96 11.93 3.78
CA LEU A 85 11.01 12.29 4.86
C LEU A 85 10.17 11.09 5.32
N CYS A 86 9.68 10.27 4.39
CA CYS A 86 8.89 9.09 4.70
C CYS A 86 9.76 8.02 5.36
N GLU A 87 10.98 7.83 4.89
CA GLU A 87 11.96 6.92 5.50
C GLU A 87 12.23 7.30 6.97
N VAL A 88 12.43 8.59 7.26
CA VAL A 88 12.63 9.08 8.64
C VAL A 88 11.41 8.82 9.52
N LEU A 89 10.20 9.09 9.03
CA LEU A 89 8.97 8.86 9.80
C LEU A 89 8.70 7.36 10.03
N LEU A 90 8.89 6.51 9.01
CA LEU A 90 8.72 5.05 9.13
C LEU A 90 9.79 4.40 10.03
N GLY A 91 10.97 5.02 10.10
CA GLY A 91 12.10 4.57 10.91
C GLY A 91 12.13 5.10 12.34
N ASP A 92 11.12 5.87 12.78
CA ASP A 92 11.09 6.48 14.11
C ASP A 92 10.88 5.47 15.24
N GLU A 93 11.97 4.93 15.77
CA GLU A 93 11.98 3.91 16.84
C GLU A 93 11.31 4.34 18.15
N GLU A 94 11.04 5.63 18.35
CA GLU A 94 10.30 6.12 19.53
C GLU A 94 8.79 5.81 19.46
N LYS A 95 8.29 5.44 18.28
CA LYS A 95 6.87 5.12 18.02
C LYS A 95 6.67 3.66 17.69
N SER A 96 5.46 3.15 17.93
CA SER A 96 5.11 1.83 17.43
C SER A 96 5.04 1.86 15.90
N PRO A 97 5.38 0.76 15.20
CA PRO A 97 5.36 0.71 13.73
C PRO A 97 4.05 1.22 13.12
N ASP A 98 2.93 0.78 13.69
CA ASP A 98 1.63 1.13 13.17
C ASP A 98 1.25 2.60 13.43
N ASP A 99 1.79 3.27 14.46
CA ASP A 99 1.58 4.71 14.69
C ASP A 99 2.38 5.57 13.70
N ARG A 100 3.57 5.10 13.29
CA ARG A 100 4.39 5.76 12.24
C ARG A 100 3.64 5.82 10.91
N ALA A 101 2.93 4.75 10.56
CA ALA A 101 2.10 4.71 9.35
C ALA A 101 0.95 5.72 9.40
N ASP A 102 0.32 5.90 10.56
CA ASP A 102 -0.76 6.86 10.76
C ASP A 102 -0.25 8.31 10.61
N GLU A 103 0.97 8.62 11.06
CA GLU A 103 1.58 9.94 10.87
C GLU A 103 1.85 10.28 9.41
N ILE A 104 2.34 9.31 8.63
CA ILE A 104 2.64 9.55 7.21
C ILE A 104 1.37 9.80 6.42
N ALA A 105 0.28 9.09 6.75
CA ALA A 105 -1.01 9.36 6.16
C ALA A 105 -1.42 10.83 6.36
N ASN A 106 -1.18 11.41 7.54
CA ASN A 106 -1.48 12.82 7.83
C ASN A 106 -0.59 13.83 7.07
N VAL A 107 0.63 13.44 6.69
CA VAL A 107 1.56 14.31 5.94
C VAL A 107 1.26 14.29 4.44
N LEU A 108 0.71 13.19 3.93
CA LEU A 108 0.49 12.96 2.50
C LEU A 108 -0.98 13.10 2.06
N SER A 109 -1.92 13.27 2.99
CA SER A 109 -3.34 13.61 2.75
C SER A 109 -3.56 15.11 2.60
#